data_AF-A0A9E2M3Y7-F1
#
_entry.id   AF-A0A9E2M3Y7-F1
#
_cell.length_a   1.000
_cell.length_b   1.000
_cell.length_c   1.000
_cell.angle_alpha   90.00
_cell.angle_beta   90.00
_cell.angle_gamma   90.00
#
_symmetry.space_group_name_H-M   'P 1'
#
loop_
_entity.id
_entity.type
_entity.pdbx_description
1 polymer ?
#
loop_
_entity_poly.entity_id
_entity_poly.type
_entity_poly.pdbx_seq_one_letter_code
_entity_poly.pdbx_strand_id
1 'polypeptide(L)'
;MIIKFKNLYLKAPRPVKESVRLIPFGFRMGAAYRRTLRFLVASDKWGHDQYRAYQERELARLLNLAIRYVPHYKRYDSLLSRPPFDILREIEPVTKSEIQRDLDSFVLPESMRGKHYVAYTGGSSGHPLKMFLNNDVAEIEWAYMVAQWMRAGYRPGDKRVSFRGVEFKNDRESTVRQNPVYNEILLSPFDMTDENLARYVKVIKKQKPKFLRGYPSALMILSRYIEQNQITDLPELTALL
;
A
#
# COMPACT_ATOMS: atom_id res chain seq x y z
N MET A 1 -13.17 -6.07 14.10
CA MET A 1 -13.89 -7.10 13.33
C MET A 1 -12.95 -7.80 12.33
N ILE A 2 -12.19 -7.06 11.51
CA ILE A 2 -11.24 -7.60 10.53
C ILE A 2 -10.17 -8.55 11.12
N ILE A 3 -9.64 -8.27 12.32
CA ILE A 3 -8.60 -9.11 12.96
C ILE A 3 -9.10 -10.52 13.33
N LYS A 4 -10.36 -10.65 13.81
CA LYS A 4 -10.95 -11.96 14.15
C LYS A 4 -11.16 -12.82 12.90
N PHE A 5 -11.64 -12.22 11.80
CA PHE A 5 -11.79 -12.91 10.52
C PHE A 5 -10.45 -13.24 9.85
N LYS A 6 -9.42 -12.41 10.03
CA LYS A 6 -8.06 -12.67 9.53
C LYS A 6 -7.49 -13.96 10.13
N ASN A 7 -7.55 -14.13 11.45
CA ASN A 7 -7.02 -15.34 12.10
C ASN A 7 -7.80 -16.60 11.71
N LEU A 8 -9.12 -16.49 11.55
CA LEU A 8 -9.95 -17.60 11.08
C LEU A 8 -9.63 -17.97 9.62
N TYR A 9 -9.50 -16.97 8.74
CA TYR A 9 -9.11 -17.16 7.35
C TYR A 9 -7.72 -17.79 7.21
N LEU A 10 -6.75 -17.33 7.99
CA LEU A 10 -5.38 -17.88 7.96
C LEU A 10 -5.33 -19.37 8.35
N LYS A 11 -6.20 -19.81 9.25
CA LYS A 11 -6.32 -21.22 9.67
C LYS A 11 -7.24 -22.06 8.78
N ALA A 12 -7.99 -21.44 7.86
CA ALA A 12 -8.95 -22.15 7.04
C ALA A 12 -8.27 -23.09 6.01
N PRO A 13 -8.93 -24.22 5.66
CA PRO A 13 -8.49 -25.08 4.56
C PRO A 13 -8.38 -24.33 3.24
N ARG A 14 -7.53 -24.81 2.34
CA ARG A 14 -7.28 -24.17 1.04
C ARG A 14 -8.55 -23.91 0.21
N PRO A 15 -9.52 -24.84 0.09
CA PRO A 15 -10.75 -24.58 -0.66
C PRO A 15 -11.55 -23.39 -0.11
N VAL A 16 -11.58 -23.24 1.21
CA VAL A 16 -12.24 -22.11 1.91
C VAL A 16 -11.49 -20.81 1.68
N LYS A 17 -10.15 -20.84 1.63
CA LYS A 17 -9.36 -19.67 1.27
C LYS A 17 -9.59 -19.24 -0.17
N GLU A 18 -9.73 -20.20 -1.09
CA GLU A 18 -9.94 -19.93 -2.51
C GLU A 18 -11.35 -19.40 -2.81
N SER A 19 -12.39 -19.81 -2.06
CA SER A 19 -13.77 -19.33 -2.25
C SER A 19 -13.94 -17.83 -2.01
N VAL A 20 -13.02 -17.20 -1.26
CA VAL A 20 -12.99 -15.73 -1.08
C VAL A 20 -12.90 -14.99 -2.42
N ARG A 21 -12.38 -15.62 -3.48
CA ARG A 21 -12.37 -15.04 -4.84
C ARG A 21 -13.75 -14.75 -5.41
N LEU A 22 -14.80 -15.45 -4.93
CA LEU A 22 -16.19 -15.25 -5.33
C LEU A 22 -16.77 -13.93 -4.79
N ILE A 23 -16.21 -13.40 -3.71
CA ILE A 23 -16.60 -12.11 -3.15
C ILE A 23 -16.03 -11.01 -4.06
N PRO A 24 -16.83 -10.02 -4.52
CA PRO A 24 -16.30 -8.96 -5.37
C PRO A 24 -15.16 -8.21 -4.67
N PHE A 25 -14.13 -7.86 -5.43
CA PHE A 25 -12.85 -7.36 -4.90
C PHE A 25 -13.03 -6.18 -3.92
N GLY A 26 -13.89 -5.22 -4.27
CA GLY A 26 -14.17 -4.09 -3.40
C GLY A 26 -14.79 -4.45 -2.05
N PHE A 27 -15.55 -5.54 -1.94
CA PHE A 27 -16.09 -6.00 -0.66
C PHE A 27 -15.02 -6.69 0.19
N ARG A 28 -14.13 -7.46 -0.44
CA ARG A 28 -12.96 -8.05 0.24
C ARG A 28 -12.04 -6.99 0.86
N MET A 29 -11.85 -5.88 0.14
CA MET A 29 -10.93 -4.81 0.55
C MET A 29 -11.51 -3.83 1.58
N GLY A 30 -12.81 -3.92 1.90
CA GLY A 30 -13.42 -3.08 2.93
C GLY A 30 -14.08 -1.79 2.41
N ALA A 31 -14.78 -1.10 3.32
CA ALA A 31 -15.62 0.04 2.98
C ALA A 31 -14.81 1.30 2.70
N ALA A 32 -13.68 1.50 3.40
CA ALA A 32 -12.82 2.64 3.16
C ALA A 32 -12.17 2.52 1.78
N TYR A 33 -11.71 1.31 1.39
CA TYR A 33 -11.22 1.05 0.04
C TYR A 33 -12.24 1.47 -1.04
N ARG A 34 -13.50 1.02 -0.93
CA ARG A 34 -14.54 1.36 -1.94
C ARG A 34 -14.87 2.84 -1.98
N ARG A 35 -14.88 3.51 -0.82
CA ARG A 35 -15.13 4.95 -0.74
C ARG A 35 -13.98 5.73 -1.39
N THR A 36 -12.75 5.40 -1.04
CA THR A 36 -11.54 6.04 -1.57
C THR A 36 -11.39 5.78 -3.06
N LEU A 37 -11.56 4.55 -3.54
CA LEU A 37 -11.44 4.26 -4.97
C LEU A 37 -12.50 5.01 -5.80
N ARG A 38 -13.75 5.07 -5.32
CA ARG A 38 -14.80 5.85 -5.99
C ARG A 38 -14.45 7.33 -6.04
N PHE A 39 -13.91 7.88 -4.95
CA PHE A 39 -13.41 9.25 -4.91
C PHE A 39 -12.31 9.46 -5.94
N LEU A 40 -11.29 8.60 -5.98
CA LEU A 40 -10.14 8.72 -6.90
C LEU A 40 -10.56 8.64 -8.37
N VAL A 41 -11.42 7.69 -8.73
CA VAL A 41 -11.94 7.57 -10.10
C VAL A 41 -12.77 8.79 -10.50
N ALA A 42 -13.49 9.39 -9.57
CA ALA A 42 -14.23 10.62 -9.83
C ALA A 42 -13.30 11.83 -9.94
N SER A 43 -12.31 11.94 -9.05
CA SER A 43 -11.37 13.06 -9.01
C SER A 43 -10.40 13.05 -10.18
N ASP A 44 -10.08 11.89 -10.77
CA ASP A 44 -9.24 11.79 -11.98
C ASP A 44 -9.77 12.61 -13.16
N LYS A 45 -11.05 13.02 -13.14
CA LYS A 45 -11.69 13.87 -14.16
C LYS A 45 -11.74 15.35 -13.79
N TRP A 46 -11.24 15.73 -12.62
CA TRP A 46 -11.32 17.11 -12.13
C TRP A 46 -10.39 18.05 -12.88
N GLY A 47 -10.89 19.27 -13.12
CA GLY A 47 -10.07 20.39 -13.58
C GLY A 47 -9.23 21.02 -12.46
N HIS A 48 -8.37 21.95 -12.83
CA HIS A 48 -7.49 22.68 -11.90
C HIS A 48 -8.25 23.27 -10.71
N ASP A 49 -9.34 23.99 -10.97
CA ASP A 49 -10.09 24.70 -9.92
C ASP A 49 -10.77 23.75 -8.92
N GLN A 50 -11.26 22.61 -9.40
CA GLN A 50 -11.85 21.58 -8.54
C GLN A 50 -10.80 20.96 -7.63
N TYR A 51 -9.61 20.66 -8.16
CA TYR A 51 -8.49 20.20 -7.36
C TYR A 51 -8.04 21.25 -6.36
N ARG A 52 -7.92 22.52 -6.78
CA ARG A 52 -7.51 23.63 -5.92
C ARG A 52 -8.47 23.81 -4.74
N ALA A 53 -9.77 23.83 -5.01
CA ALA A 53 -10.80 23.95 -3.97
C ALA A 53 -10.78 22.75 -3.01
N TYR A 54 -10.59 21.53 -3.52
CA TYR A 54 -10.47 20.33 -2.69
C TYR A 54 -9.22 20.38 -1.78
N GLN A 55 -8.06 20.72 -2.36
CA GLN A 55 -6.80 20.85 -1.62
C GLN A 55 -6.92 21.90 -0.53
N GLU A 56 -7.50 23.06 -0.83
CA GLU A 56 -7.67 24.13 0.15
C GLU A 56 -8.55 23.69 1.32
N ARG A 57 -9.68 23.02 1.04
CA ARG A 57 -10.58 22.51 2.07
C ARG A 57 -9.90 21.45 2.95
N GLU A 58 -9.24 20.47 2.36
CA GLU A 58 -8.57 19.41 3.13
C GLU A 58 -7.35 19.93 3.90
N LEU A 59 -6.61 20.89 3.33
CA LEU A 59 -5.50 21.56 4.00
C LEU A 59 -6.01 22.38 5.19
N ALA A 60 -7.09 23.15 5.02
CA ALA A 60 -7.73 23.89 6.11
C ALA A 60 -8.12 22.95 7.25
N ARG A 61 -8.74 21.81 6.92
CA ARG A 61 -9.16 20.79 7.89
C ARG A 61 -7.96 20.21 8.65
N LEU A 62 -6.88 19.87 7.94
CA LEU A 62 -5.67 19.30 8.52
C LEU A 62 -4.95 20.32 9.41
N LEU A 63 -4.78 21.55 8.96
CA LEU A 63 -4.12 22.62 9.71
C LEU A 63 -4.91 22.98 10.97
N ASN A 64 -6.24 23.09 10.88
CA ASN A 64 -7.08 23.32 12.06
C ASN A 64 -6.91 22.20 13.10
N LEU A 65 -6.88 20.93 12.67
CA LEU A 65 -6.65 19.81 13.58
C LEU A 65 -5.24 19.88 14.20
N ALA A 66 -4.21 20.05 13.37
CA ALA A 66 -2.83 20.04 13.81
C ALA A 66 -2.54 21.20 14.78
N ILE A 67 -2.84 22.43 14.37
CA ILE A 67 -2.53 23.62 15.15
C ILE A 67 -3.31 23.65 16.46
N ARG A 68 -4.60 23.27 16.48
CA ARG A 68 -5.39 23.34 17.71
C ARG A 68 -5.02 22.25 18.73
N TYR A 69 -4.63 21.06 18.26
CA TYR A 69 -4.60 19.87 19.12
C TYR A 69 -3.25 19.18 19.22
N VAL A 70 -2.32 19.38 18.29
CA VAL A 70 -0.97 18.78 18.34
C VAL A 70 -0.01 19.77 18.99
N PRO A 71 0.64 19.43 20.12
CA PRO A 71 1.41 20.38 20.93
C PRO A 71 2.44 21.20 20.15
N HIS A 72 3.20 20.55 19.26
CA HIS A 72 4.24 21.21 18.46
C HIS A 72 3.67 22.32 17.56
N TYR A 73 2.48 22.10 16.96
CA TYR A 73 1.90 23.02 16.00
C TYR A 73 1.05 24.14 16.64
N LYS A 74 0.77 24.07 17.95
CA LYS A 74 0.03 25.14 18.67
C LYS A 74 0.68 26.51 18.59
N ARG A 75 2.00 26.56 18.39
CA ARG A 75 2.75 27.82 18.20
C ARG A 75 2.28 28.64 16.98
N TYR A 76 1.55 28.02 16.05
CA TYR A 76 0.99 28.66 14.85
C TYR A 76 -0.49 29.07 15.00
N ASP A 77 -1.07 29.06 16.21
CA ASP A 77 -2.50 29.34 16.45
C ASP A 77 -2.94 30.71 15.90
N SER A 78 -2.07 31.72 16.00
CA SER A 78 -2.30 33.06 15.46
C SER A 78 -2.48 33.11 13.94
N LEU A 79 -2.08 32.05 13.22
CA LEU A 79 -2.20 31.95 11.77
C LEU A 79 -3.55 31.38 11.31
N LEU A 80 -4.38 30.81 12.20
CA LEU A 80 -5.59 30.06 11.82
C LEU A 80 -6.66 30.87 11.06
N SER A 81 -6.59 32.21 11.10
CA SER A 81 -7.46 33.09 10.31
C SER A 81 -6.98 33.34 8.88
N ARG A 82 -5.74 32.95 8.54
CA ARG A 82 -5.15 33.13 7.20
C ARG A 82 -5.60 32.03 6.23
N PRO A 83 -5.47 32.25 4.90
CA PRO A 83 -5.68 31.20 3.92
C PRO A 83 -4.78 29.97 4.17
N PRO A 84 -5.28 28.73 4.01
CA PRO A 84 -4.55 27.51 4.39
C PRO A 84 -3.18 27.35 3.73
N PHE A 85 -3.05 27.75 2.46
CA PHE A 85 -1.77 27.70 1.75
C PHE A 85 -0.77 28.73 2.27
N ASP A 86 -1.23 29.86 2.79
CA ASP A 86 -0.35 30.86 3.39
C ASP A 86 0.15 30.35 4.74
N ILE A 87 -0.73 29.76 5.56
CA ILE A 87 -0.32 29.10 6.81
C ILE A 87 0.74 28.02 6.54
N LEU A 88 0.53 27.17 5.53
CA LEU A 88 1.46 26.08 5.21
C LEU A 88 2.87 26.59 4.88
N ARG A 89 3.01 27.78 4.27
CA ARG A 89 4.33 28.36 3.96
C ARG A 89 5.09 28.85 5.19
N GLU A 90 4.39 29.15 6.28
CA GLU A 90 4.99 29.58 7.55
C GLU A 90 5.38 28.40 8.44
N ILE A 91 4.84 27.20 8.17
CA ILE A 91 5.14 26.02 8.97
C ILE A 91 6.53 25.50 8.60
N GLU A 92 7.43 25.54 9.58
CA GLU A 92 8.77 24.98 9.47
C GLU A 92 8.72 23.46 9.20
N PRO A 93 9.52 22.95 8.24
CA PRO A 93 9.69 21.52 8.03
C PRO A 93 10.29 20.84 9.27
N VAL A 94 9.79 19.65 9.58
CA VAL A 94 10.24 18.85 10.73
C VAL A 94 11.11 17.67 10.27
N THR A 95 12.17 17.37 11.01
CA THR A 95 13.07 16.26 10.72
C THR A 95 12.68 15.00 11.47
N LYS A 96 13.13 13.84 10.97
CA LYS A 96 12.92 12.54 11.64
C LYS A 96 13.48 12.52 13.07
N SER A 97 14.65 13.14 13.30
CA SER A 97 15.31 13.16 14.61
C SER A 97 14.59 14.04 15.62
N GLU A 98 13.94 15.13 15.20
CA GLU A 98 13.07 15.93 16.07
C GLU A 98 11.88 15.11 16.57
N ILE A 99 11.18 14.43 15.66
CA ILE A 99 10.04 13.57 16.03
C ILE A 99 10.49 12.41 16.93
N GLN A 100 11.66 11.84 16.69
CA GLN A 100 12.17 10.76 17.54
C GLN A 100 12.56 11.22 18.95
N ARG A 101 13.06 12.45 19.10
CA ARG A 101 13.43 13.01 20.41
C ARG A 101 12.22 13.30 21.27
N ASP A 102 11.10 13.69 20.67
CA ASP A 102 9.90 14.09 21.40
C ASP A 102 8.62 13.74 20.63
N LEU A 103 8.33 12.45 20.45
CA LEU A 103 7.19 12.00 19.65
C LEU A 103 5.87 12.58 20.13
N ASP A 104 5.68 12.73 21.44
CA ASP A 104 4.42 13.14 22.05
C ASP A 104 4.04 14.57 21.71
N SER A 105 4.99 15.45 21.39
CA SER A 105 4.67 16.80 20.90
C SER A 105 4.19 16.82 19.45
N PHE A 106 4.52 15.81 18.63
CA PHE A 106 4.17 15.75 17.21
C PHE A 106 2.90 14.94 16.90
N VAL A 107 2.22 14.43 17.92
CA VAL A 107 1.02 13.61 17.76
C VAL A 107 -0.14 14.17 18.57
N LEU A 108 -1.35 13.72 18.25
CA LEU A 108 -2.51 14.05 19.08
C LEU A 108 -2.33 13.48 20.50
N PRO A 109 -2.82 14.18 21.54
CA PRO A 109 -2.93 13.63 22.88
C PRO A 109 -3.67 12.30 22.87
N GLU A 110 -3.27 11.36 23.73
CA GLU A 110 -3.84 10.00 23.74
C GLU A 110 -5.37 9.99 23.87
N SER A 111 -5.92 10.88 24.70
CA SER A 111 -7.36 11.06 24.91
C SER A 111 -8.14 11.45 23.65
N MET A 112 -7.46 11.98 22.63
CA MET A 112 -8.05 12.39 21.36
C MET A 112 -7.78 11.40 20.23
N ARG A 113 -6.97 10.36 20.45
CA ARG A 113 -6.64 9.39 19.41
C ARG A 113 -7.84 8.47 19.16
N GLY A 114 -8.25 8.40 17.89
CA GLY A 114 -9.19 7.38 17.43
C GLY A 114 -8.59 5.97 17.46
N LYS A 115 -9.33 4.97 16.96
CA LYS A 115 -8.80 3.60 16.85
C LYS A 115 -7.63 3.55 15.88
N HIS A 116 -6.47 3.14 16.38
CA HIS A 116 -5.21 3.12 15.64
C HIS A 116 -4.38 1.90 16.02
N TYR A 117 -3.32 1.66 15.25
CA TYR A 117 -2.25 0.72 15.57
C TYR A 117 -0.89 1.39 15.44
N VAL A 118 0.11 0.83 16.10
CA VAL A 118 1.48 1.35 16.06
C VAL A 118 2.23 0.70 14.90
N ALA A 119 2.91 1.53 14.10
CA ALA A 119 3.81 1.11 13.04
C ALA A 119 5.19 1.72 13.23
N TYR A 120 6.20 1.08 12.63
CA TYR A 120 7.58 1.54 12.66
C TYR A 120 8.12 1.62 11.23
N THR A 121 8.88 2.68 10.91
CA THR A 121 9.59 2.73 9.63
C THR A 121 10.72 1.71 9.60
N GLY A 122 10.99 1.08 8.44
CA GLY A 122 12.26 0.39 8.22
C GLY A 122 13.42 1.39 8.18
N GLY A 123 14.62 1.01 8.66
CA GLY A 123 15.74 1.95 8.71
C GLY A 123 17.11 1.31 8.63
N SER A 124 17.86 1.68 7.58
CA SER A 124 19.31 1.49 7.41
C SER A 124 20.15 2.24 8.46
N SER A 125 19.56 3.23 9.16
CA SER A 125 20.19 4.05 10.20
C SER A 125 20.03 3.50 11.63
N GLY A 126 19.52 2.28 11.79
CA GLY A 126 19.35 1.61 13.10
C GLY A 126 18.18 2.10 13.97
N HIS A 127 17.66 3.31 13.76
CA HIS A 127 16.63 3.92 14.62
C HIS A 127 15.30 4.08 13.87
N PRO A 128 14.30 3.20 14.09
CA PRO A 128 12.99 3.30 13.46
C PRO A 128 12.18 4.48 14.02
N LEU A 129 11.33 5.10 13.19
CA LEU A 129 10.36 6.10 13.63
C LEU A 129 9.05 5.40 13.98
N LYS A 130 8.55 5.63 15.21
CA LYS A 130 7.25 5.15 15.68
C LYS A 130 6.14 6.06 15.15
N MET A 131 5.07 5.46 14.62
CA MET A 131 3.91 6.16 14.06
C MET A 131 2.60 5.52 14.54
N PHE A 132 1.56 6.33 14.67
CA PHE A 132 0.21 5.87 14.98
C PHE A 132 -0.65 5.96 13.71
N LEU A 133 -1.15 4.82 13.24
CA LEU A 133 -1.88 4.72 11.98
C LEU A 133 -3.33 4.31 12.24
N ASN A 134 -4.27 4.98 11.58
CA ASN A 134 -5.68 4.61 11.65
C ASN A 134 -5.90 3.21 11.05
N ASN A 135 -6.88 2.48 11.58
CA ASN A 135 -7.15 1.10 11.16
C ASN A 135 -7.57 0.95 9.68
N ASP A 136 -8.02 2.02 9.03
CA ASP A 136 -8.45 2.05 7.64
C ASP A 136 -7.33 2.45 6.66
N VAL A 137 -6.15 2.85 7.15
CA VAL A 137 -5.06 3.35 6.29
C VAL A 137 -4.68 2.36 5.21
N ALA A 138 -4.63 1.05 5.54
CA ALA A 138 -4.26 0.01 4.58
C ALA A 138 -5.30 -0.13 3.46
N GLU A 139 -6.59 0.07 3.76
CA GLU A 139 -7.65 0.06 2.75
C GLU A 139 -7.54 1.28 1.82
N ILE A 140 -7.20 2.44 2.40
CA ILE A 140 -7.01 3.71 1.68
C ILE A 140 -5.79 3.63 0.76
N GLU A 141 -4.63 3.22 1.29
CA GLU A 141 -3.39 3.05 0.51
C GLU A 141 -3.59 2.09 -0.66
N TRP A 142 -4.31 0.98 -0.43
CA TRP A 142 -4.61 0.04 -1.50
C TRP A 142 -5.51 0.63 -2.58
N ALA A 143 -6.46 1.49 -2.22
CA ALA A 143 -7.28 2.20 -3.21
C ALA A 143 -6.43 3.14 -4.08
N TYR A 144 -5.47 3.87 -3.50
CA TYR A 144 -4.52 4.68 -4.27
C TYR A 144 -3.67 3.84 -5.21
N MET A 145 -3.11 2.73 -4.72
CA MET A 145 -2.35 1.81 -5.56
C MET A 145 -3.16 1.27 -6.74
N VAL A 146 -4.39 0.80 -6.48
CA VAL A 146 -5.26 0.25 -7.54
C VAL A 146 -5.68 1.35 -8.52
N ALA A 147 -5.97 2.57 -8.07
CA ALA A 147 -6.30 3.68 -8.97
C ALA A 147 -5.15 3.96 -9.96
N GLN A 148 -3.90 3.92 -9.49
CA GLN A 148 -2.75 4.06 -10.39
C GLN A 148 -2.64 2.90 -11.38
N TRP A 149 -2.84 1.67 -10.92
CA TRP A 149 -2.82 0.50 -11.81
C TRP A 149 -3.94 0.50 -12.84
N MET A 150 -5.12 1.06 -12.51
CA MET A 150 -6.23 1.20 -13.45
C MET A 150 -5.85 2.04 -14.68
N ARG A 151 -4.95 3.03 -14.51
CA ARG A 151 -4.41 3.82 -15.62
C ARG A 151 -3.53 2.99 -16.56
N ALA A 152 -2.95 1.90 -16.06
CA ALA A 152 -2.18 0.91 -16.83
C ALA A 152 -3.04 -0.30 -17.29
N GLY A 153 -4.36 -0.19 -17.26
CA GLY A 153 -5.28 -1.22 -17.74
C GLY A 153 -5.68 -2.29 -16.71
N TYR A 154 -5.21 -2.20 -15.46
CA TYR A 154 -5.62 -3.13 -14.39
C TYR A 154 -7.08 -2.92 -14.00
N ARG A 155 -7.85 -3.99 -13.89
CA ARG A 155 -9.18 -3.95 -13.28
C ARG A 155 -9.13 -4.52 -11.85
N PRO A 156 -9.80 -3.90 -10.86
CA PRO A 156 -9.80 -4.41 -9.49
C PRO A 156 -10.15 -5.90 -9.41
N GLY A 157 -9.19 -6.73 -9.00
CA GLY A 157 -9.34 -8.17 -8.91
C GLY A 157 -8.77 -8.96 -10.09
N ASP A 158 -8.19 -8.30 -11.10
CA ASP A 158 -7.42 -8.96 -12.15
C ASP A 158 -6.28 -9.78 -11.53
N LYS A 159 -6.02 -10.94 -12.15
CA LYS A 159 -4.99 -11.86 -11.71
C LYS A 159 -3.62 -11.23 -11.94
N ARG A 160 -2.77 -11.27 -10.91
CA ARG A 160 -1.38 -10.86 -11.00
C ARG A 160 -0.42 -11.86 -10.37
N VAL A 161 0.81 -11.88 -10.86
CA VAL A 161 1.94 -12.54 -10.20
C VAL A 161 2.82 -11.46 -9.59
N SER A 162 3.36 -11.71 -8.40
CA SER A 162 4.05 -10.67 -7.63
C SER A 162 5.32 -11.18 -6.99
N PHE A 163 6.46 -10.58 -7.35
CA PHE A 163 7.77 -10.78 -6.72
C PHE A 163 7.89 -9.90 -5.47
N ARG A 164 7.04 -10.17 -4.49
CA ARG A 164 6.93 -9.44 -3.22
C ARG A 164 6.57 -10.40 -2.10
N GLY A 165 6.87 -10.01 -0.87
CA GLY A 165 6.40 -10.71 0.32
C GLY A 165 7.49 -10.83 1.37
N VAL A 166 7.45 -9.94 2.38
CA VAL A 166 8.33 -10.04 3.56
C VAL A 166 8.16 -11.37 4.29
N GLU A 167 7.02 -12.04 4.12
CA GLU A 167 6.70 -13.33 4.73
C GLU A 167 7.55 -14.50 4.20
N PHE A 168 8.27 -14.32 3.09
CA PHE A 168 9.27 -15.29 2.59
C PHE A 168 10.62 -15.16 3.31
N LYS A 169 10.87 -14.06 4.05
CA LYS A 169 12.16 -13.87 4.73
C LYS A 169 12.45 -14.97 5.76
N ASN A 170 11.41 -15.55 6.36
CA ASN A 170 11.50 -16.53 7.44
C ASN A 170 11.08 -17.95 7.01
N ASP A 171 10.70 -18.14 5.74
CA ASP A 171 10.33 -19.45 5.18
C ASP A 171 10.85 -19.52 3.75
N ARG A 172 12.00 -20.21 3.62
CA ARG A 172 12.69 -20.45 2.36
C ARG A 172 12.20 -21.74 1.67
N GLU A 173 11.41 -22.58 2.36
CA GLU A 173 10.92 -23.84 1.79
C GLU A 173 9.74 -23.60 0.85
N SER A 174 8.90 -22.60 1.17
CA SER A 174 7.79 -22.19 0.30
C SER A 174 8.15 -20.92 -0.47
N THR A 175 8.60 -21.05 -1.72
CA THR A 175 8.94 -19.91 -2.59
C THR A 175 7.77 -19.39 -3.45
N VAL A 176 6.63 -20.08 -3.41
CA VAL A 176 5.41 -19.76 -4.15
C VAL A 176 4.19 -19.83 -3.24
N ARG A 177 3.44 -18.73 -3.12
CA ARG A 177 2.24 -18.68 -2.28
C ARG A 177 1.05 -18.11 -3.04
N GLN A 178 -0.12 -18.70 -2.79
CA GLN A 178 -1.38 -18.16 -3.29
C GLN A 178 -1.88 -17.07 -2.34
N ASN A 179 -2.38 -15.98 -2.91
CA ASN A 179 -3.06 -14.92 -2.19
C ASN A 179 -4.46 -14.67 -2.79
N PRO A 180 -5.45 -15.54 -2.46
CA PRO A 180 -6.79 -15.45 -3.02
C PRO A 180 -7.51 -14.14 -2.72
N VAL A 181 -7.26 -13.52 -1.56
CA VAL A 181 -7.82 -12.22 -1.18
C VAL A 181 -7.55 -11.17 -2.25
N TYR A 182 -6.38 -11.22 -2.88
CA TYR A 182 -5.99 -10.25 -3.89
C TYR A 182 -5.99 -10.78 -5.33
N ASN A 183 -6.44 -12.02 -5.54
CA ASN A 183 -6.26 -12.76 -6.80
C ASN A 183 -4.79 -12.73 -7.29
N GLU A 184 -3.87 -12.94 -6.34
CA GLU A 184 -2.43 -12.77 -6.55
C GLU A 184 -1.69 -14.09 -6.28
N ILE A 185 -0.58 -14.28 -6.98
CA ILE A 185 0.39 -15.32 -6.70
C ILE A 185 1.70 -14.65 -6.32
N LEU A 186 2.16 -14.90 -5.10
CA LEU A 186 3.39 -14.36 -4.56
C LEU A 186 4.54 -15.32 -4.89
N LEU A 187 5.61 -14.77 -5.45
CA LEU A 187 6.88 -15.44 -5.70
C LEU A 187 7.96 -14.76 -4.84
N SER A 188 8.83 -15.55 -4.23
CA SER A 188 9.87 -15.00 -3.35
C SER A 188 10.87 -14.17 -4.14
N PRO A 189 11.09 -12.88 -3.78
CA PRO A 189 12.18 -12.08 -4.35
C PRO A 189 13.52 -12.30 -3.63
N PHE A 190 13.56 -13.13 -2.58
CA PHE A 190 14.75 -13.36 -1.75
C PHE A 190 15.49 -14.66 -2.07
N ASP A 191 14.82 -15.57 -2.78
CA ASP A 191 15.37 -16.86 -3.18
C ASP A 191 15.09 -17.08 -4.68
N MET A 192 16.00 -16.56 -5.50
CA MET A 192 15.91 -16.54 -6.96
C MET A 192 17.09 -17.31 -7.58
N THR A 193 17.34 -18.52 -7.08
CA THR A 193 18.23 -19.49 -7.74
C THR A 193 17.67 -19.93 -9.09
N ASP A 194 18.50 -20.47 -9.98
CA ASP A 194 18.06 -20.96 -11.30
C ASP A 194 16.93 -22.01 -11.20
N GLU A 195 16.97 -22.88 -10.19
CA GLU A 195 15.91 -23.85 -9.91
C GLU A 195 14.58 -23.16 -9.56
N ASN A 196 14.62 -22.17 -8.67
CA ASN A 196 13.44 -21.41 -8.29
C ASN A 196 12.92 -20.55 -9.45
N LEU A 197 13.81 -19.95 -10.24
CA LEU A 197 13.46 -19.19 -11.44
C LEU A 197 12.78 -20.08 -12.49
N ALA A 198 13.28 -21.30 -12.72
CA ALA A 198 12.61 -22.28 -13.58
C ALA A 198 11.18 -22.57 -13.09
N ARG A 199 11.02 -22.74 -11.77
CA ARG A 199 9.71 -22.94 -11.13
C ARG A 199 8.80 -21.72 -11.30
N TYR A 200 9.33 -20.51 -11.13
CA TYR A 200 8.57 -19.27 -11.30
C TYR A 200 8.09 -19.08 -12.73
N VAL A 201 8.93 -19.36 -13.73
CA VAL A 201 8.55 -19.35 -15.16
C VAL A 201 7.39 -20.33 -15.40
N LYS A 202 7.48 -21.57 -14.89
CA LYS A 202 6.38 -22.56 -14.99
C LYS A 202 5.08 -22.03 -14.37
N VAL A 203 5.16 -21.35 -13.24
CA VAL A 203 4.00 -20.72 -12.60
C VAL A 203 3.43 -19.61 -13.49
N ILE A 204 4.25 -18.71 -14.02
CA ILE A 204 3.82 -17.61 -14.89
C ILE A 204 3.11 -18.17 -16.14
N LYS A 205 3.71 -19.16 -16.81
CA LYS A 205 3.13 -19.83 -17.99
C LYS A 205 1.79 -20.49 -17.69
N LYS A 206 1.69 -21.20 -16.56
CA LYS A 206 0.44 -21.86 -16.13
C LYS A 206 -0.65 -20.85 -15.82
N GLN A 207 -0.28 -19.73 -15.20
CA GLN A 207 -1.25 -18.79 -14.63
C GLN A 207 -1.71 -17.74 -15.61
N LYS A 208 -0.90 -17.49 -16.64
CA LYS A 208 -1.13 -16.50 -17.71
C LYS A 208 -1.56 -15.15 -17.14
N PRO A 209 -0.79 -14.56 -16.19
CA PRO A 209 -1.15 -13.26 -15.63
C PRO A 209 -1.06 -12.19 -16.71
N LYS A 210 -1.93 -11.19 -16.63
CA LYS A 210 -1.79 -9.96 -17.43
C LYS A 210 -0.84 -8.95 -16.78
N PHE A 211 -0.57 -9.12 -15.50
CA PHE A 211 0.19 -8.17 -14.69
C PHE A 211 1.25 -8.89 -13.85
N LEU A 212 2.49 -8.41 -13.94
CA LEU A 212 3.53 -8.73 -12.98
C LEU A 212 3.75 -7.53 -12.07
N ARG A 213 4.02 -7.78 -10.80
CA ARG A 213 4.37 -6.74 -9.82
C ARG A 213 5.64 -7.14 -9.11
N GLY A 214 6.53 -6.22 -8.78
CA GLY A 214 7.75 -6.63 -8.08
C GLY A 214 8.71 -5.51 -7.80
N TYR A 215 9.78 -5.84 -7.07
CA TYR A 215 10.94 -4.97 -7.05
C TYR A 215 11.60 -5.01 -8.44
N PRO A 216 12.02 -3.85 -9.00
CA PRO A 216 12.73 -3.82 -10.28
C PRO A 216 13.93 -4.77 -10.33
N SER A 217 14.67 -4.90 -9.22
CA SER A 217 15.79 -5.84 -9.09
C SER A 217 15.37 -7.31 -9.26
N ALA A 218 14.25 -7.73 -8.66
CA ALA A 218 13.76 -9.09 -8.80
C ALA A 218 13.27 -9.37 -10.24
N LEU A 219 12.56 -8.42 -10.85
CA LEU A 219 12.11 -8.55 -12.23
C LEU A 219 13.29 -8.59 -13.21
N MET A 220 14.38 -7.86 -12.93
CA MET A 220 15.62 -7.91 -13.71
C MET A 220 16.32 -9.27 -13.60
N ILE A 221 16.35 -9.89 -12.42
CA ILE A 221 16.92 -11.24 -12.25
C ILE A 221 16.10 -12.25 -13.07
N LEU A 222 14.76 -12.17 -12.99
CA LEU A 222 13.87 -13.02 -13.78
C LEU A 222 14.09 -12.81 -15.30
N SER A 223 14.19 -11.56 -15.77
CA SER A 223 14.35 -11.28 -17.20
C SER A 223 15.67 -11.82 -17.75
N ARG A 224 16.77 -11.67 -17.01
CA ARG A 224 18.07 -12.24 -17.39
C ARG A 224 18.00 -13.76 -17.50
N TYR A 225 17.34 -14.41 -16.55
CA TYR A 225 17.15 -15.86 -16.60
C TYR A 225 16.34 -16.30 -17.82
N ILE A 226 15.28 -15.56 -18.16
CA ILE A 226 14.46 -15.79 -19.36
C ILE A 226 15.31 -15.68 -20.63
N GLU A 227 16.11 -14.62 -20.74
CA GLU A 227 16.99 -14.37 -21.89
C GLU A 227 18.08 -15.45 -22.03
N GLN A 228 18.78 -15.76 -20.93
CA GLN A 228 19.86 -16.76 -20.91
C GLN A 228 19.37 -18.16 -21.31
N ASN A 229 18.15 -18.52 -20.91
CA ASN A 229 17.56 -19.82 -21.23
C ASN A 229 16.68 -19.79 -22.50
N GLN A 230 16.67 -18.66 -23.22
CA GLN A 230 15.92 -18.48 -24.47
C GLN A 230 14.43 -18.85 -24.34
N ILE A 231 13.82 -18.49 -23.22
CA ILE A 231 12.41 -18.81 -22.94
C ILE A 231 11.52 -17.84 -23.72
N THR A 232 10.81 -18.33 -24.73
CA THR A 232 10.00 -17.50 -25.64
C THR A 232 8.48 -17.66 -25.46
N ASP A 233 8.03 -18.70 -24.78
CA ASP A 233 6.60 -19.06 -24.66
C ASP A 233 5.93 -18.52 -23.39
N LEU A 234 6.18 -17.24 -23.09
CA LEU A 234 5.59 -16.52 -21.97
C LEU A 234 4.25 -15.88 -22.36
N PRO A 235 3.31 -15.71 -21.40
CA PRO A 235 2.07 -14.98 -21.64
C PRO A 235 2.37 -13.50 -21.91
N GLU A 236 1.56 -12.89 -22.77
CA GLU A 236 1.59 -11.45 -23.01
C GLU A 236 1.18 -10.68 -21.75
N LEU A 237 1.97 -9.68 -21.39
CA LEU A 237 1.72 -8.81 -20.25
C LEU A 237 1.10 -7.51 -20.72
N THR A 238 0.08 -7.03 -20.00
CA THR A 238 -0.48 -5.70 -20.18
C THR A 238 0.40 -4.63 -19.52
N ALA A 239 0.90 -4.90 -18.30
CA ALA A 239 1.77 -3.95 -17.60
C ALA A 239 2.61 -4.62 -16.50
N LEU A 240 3.72 -3.97 -16.14
CA LEU A 240 4.46 -4.19 -14.90
C LEU A 240 3.97 -3.16 -13.85
N LEU A 241 3.58 -3.66 -12.67
CA LEU A 241 2.90 -2.91 -11.59
C LEU A 241 3.79 -2.68 -10.35
#